data_AF-A0A257NLZ4-F1
#
_entry.id   AF-A0A257NLZ4-F1
#
_cell.length_a   1.000
_cell.length_b   1.000
_cell.length_c   1.000
_cell.angle_alpha   90.00
_cell.angle_beta   90.00
_cell.angle_gamma   90.00
#
_symmetry.space_group_name_H-M   'P 1'
#
loop_
_entity.id
_entity.type
_entity.pdbx_description
1 polymer ?
#
loop_
_entity_poly.entity_id
_entity_poly.type
_entity_poly.pdbx_seq_one_letter_code
_entity_poly.pdbx_strand_id
1 'polypeptide(L)'
;DNGRDVILAGDAAGVVAPASGEGIYYAMLGGEMAAQAADECLATGDVKVLAQARKRFMRAHGQVFWVLGFMQNFWYANDKRRERFVRICGDKDVQSLTWQAYMNKALVYAKPTAHLKIFLKNMAHLTGLARA
;
A
#
# COMPACT_ATOMS: atom_id res chain seq x y z
N ASP A 1 10.10 -14.09 12.67
CA ASP A 1 9.41 -13.45 13.81
C ASP A 1 9.01 -14.54 14.77
N ASN A 2 9.55 -14.54 15.99
CA ASN A 2 9.20 -15.49 17.04
C ASN A 2 7.91 -15.09 17.79
N GLY A 3 7.27 -13.99 17.35
CA GLY A 3 6.02 -13.45 17.88
C GLY A 3 6.14 -12.93 19.30
N ARG A 4 7.37 -12.70 19.78
CA ARG A 4 7.66 -12.35 21.17
C ARG A 4 8.43 -11.05 21.23
N ASP A 5 9.72 -11.07 21.03
CA ASP A 5 10.66 -9.98 21.35
C ASP A 5 11.40 -9.41 20.14
N VAL A 6 10.98 -9.78 18.93
CA VAL A 6 11.56 -9.29 17.69
C VAL A 6 10.57 -8.37 16.99
N ILE A 7 11.05 -7.19 16.59
CA ILE A 7 10.34 -6.26 15.74
C ILE A 7 11.13 -6.03 14.45
N LEU A 8 10.42 -5.98 13.32
CA LEU A 8 11.00 -5.65 12.01
C LEU A 8 10.59 -4.24 11.62
N ALA A 9 11.50 -3.53 10.95
CA ALA A 9 11.29 -2.18 10.44
C ALA A 9 11.79 -2.08 9.00
N GLY A 10 11.35 -1.03 8.29
CA GLY A 10 11.74 -0.80 6.90
C GLY A 10 11.33 -1.95 5.96
N ASP A 11 12.08 -2.14 4.88
CA ASP A 11 11.82 -3.18 3.89
C ASP A 11 11.76 -4.59 4.49
N ALA A 12 12.52 -4.85 5.57
CA ALA A 12 12.49 -6.13 6.27
C ALA A 12 11.11 -6.44 6.87
N ALA A 13 10.29 -5.43 7.14
CA ALA A 13 8.91 -5.58 7.60
C ALA A 13 7.90 -5.84 6.47
N GLY A 14 8.34 -5.88 5.20
CA GLY A 14 7.46 -6.12 4.06
C GLY A 14 6.51 -4.96 3.74
N VAL A 15 6.92 -3.73 4.05
CA VAL A 15 6.11 -2.51 3.88
C VAL A 15 6.27 -1.86 2.50
N VAL A 16 6.78 -2.58 1.51
CA VAL A 16 6.82 -2.09 0.12
C VAL A 16 5.41 -2.16 -0.46
N ALA A 17 4.89 -1.02 -0.93
CA ALA A 17 3.56 -0.94 -1.51
C ALA A 17 3.46 -1.81 -2.79
N PRO A 18 2.52 -2.75 -2.85
CA PRO A 18 2.34 -3.58 -4.04
C PRO A 18 1.97 -2.75 -5.28
N ALA A 19 2.17 -3.30 -6.47
CA ALA A 19 1.94 -2.67 -7.79
C ALA A 19 2.76 -1.41 -8.10
N SER A 20 2.97 -0.51 -7.13
CA SER A 20 3.73 0.73 -7.30
C SER A 20 5.21 0.59 -6.95
N GLY A 21 5.58 -0.40 -6.12
CA GLY A 21 6.96 -0.62 -5.66
C GLY A 21 7.46 0.47 -4.70
N GLU A 22 6.56 1.28 -4.15
CA GLU A 22 6.94 2.36 -3.25
C GLU A 22 7.38 1.79 -1.89
N GLY A 23 8.69 1.81 -1.61
CA GLY A 23 9.27 1.35 -0.35
C GLY A 23 9.68 2.50 0.58
N ILE A 24 10.33 3.54 0.06
CA ILE A 24 11.02 4.56 0.86
C ILE A 24 10.12 5.21 1.91
N TYR A 25 8.96 5.73 1.51
CA TYR A 25 8.02 6.38 2.43
C TYR A 25 7.54 5.42 3.53
N TYR A 26 7.06 4.23 3.13
CA TYR A 26 6.53 3.25 4.08
C TYR A 26 7.60 2.64 4.97
N ALA A 27 8.84 2.54 4.49
CA ALA A 27 9.98 2.11 5.27
C ALA A 27 10.33 3.12 6.36
N MET A 28 10.35 4.42 6.03
CA MET A 28 10.57 5.49 7.01
C MET A 28 9.46 5.53 8.06
N LEU A 29 8.19 5.51 7.61
CA LEU A 29 7.04 5.51 8.52
C LEU A 29 7.00 4.26 9.41
N GLY A 30 7.27 3.08 8.82
CA GLY A 30 7.36 1.83 9.56
C GLY A 30 8.52 1.84 10.58
N GLY A 31 9.64 2.47 10.24
CA GLY A 31 10.76 2.71 11.14
C GLY A 31 10.38 3.59 12.33
N GLU A 32 9.66 4.69 12.09
CA GLU A 32 9.15 5.56 13.16
C GLU A 32 8.21 4.80 14.10
N MET A 33 7.25 4.04 13.55
CA MET A 33 6.32 3.25 14.36
C MET A 33 7.03 2.14 15.15
N ALA A 34 8.07 1.53 14.59
CA ALA A 34 8.89 0.54 15.27
C ALA A 34 9.70 1.17 16.41
N ALA A 35 10.29 2.35 16.19
CA ALA A 35 11.00 3.09 17.23
C ALA A 35 10.09 3.45 18.41
N GLN A 36 8.87 3.94 18.12
CA GLN A 36 7.88 4.24 19.17
C GLN A 36 7.49 3.00 19.98
N ALA A 37 7.29 1.86 19.32
CA ALA A 37 6.95 0.62 20.01
C ALA A 37 8.12 0.08 20.84
N ALA A 38 9.36 0.23 20.35
CA ALA A 38 10.56 -0.13 21.10
C ALA A 38 10.75 0.75 22.34
N ASP A 39 10.55 2.07 22.21
CA ASP A 39 10.60 3.01 23.33
C ASP A 39 9.57 2.67 24.42
N GLU A 40 8.32 2.40 24.01
CA GLU A 40 7.25 1.95 24.91
C GLU A 40 7.59 0.63 25.62
N CYS A 41 8.22 -0.31 24.91
CA CYS A 41 8.67 -1.58 25.48
C CYS A 41 9.77 -1.37 26.52
N LEU A 42 10.73 -0.48 26.26
CA LEU A 42 11.82 -0.18 27.18
C LEU A 42 11.32 0.55 28.43
N ALA A 43 10.36 1.45 28.28
CA ALA A 43 9.79 2.21 29.40
C ALA A 43 8.93 1.34 30.34
N THR A 44 8.23 0.34 29.80
CA THR A 44 7.26 -0.47 30.56
C THR A 44 7.77 -1.86 30.93
N GLY A 45 8.76 -2.38 30.20
CA GLY A 45 9.15 -3.79 30.23
C GLY A 45 8.13 -4.74 29.58
N ASP A 46 7.01 -4.24 29.04
CA ASP A 46 6.00 -5.07 28.39
C ASP A 46 6.33 -5.30 26.91
N VAL A 47 6.89 -6.46 26.61
CA VAL A 47 7.25 -6.88 25.26
C VAL A 47 6.04 -6.90 24.29
N LYS A 48 4.81 -7.06 24.78
CA LYS A 48 3.61 -7.12 23.92
C LYS A 48 3.36 -5.82 23.16
N VAL A 49 3.90 -4.69 23.62
CA VAL A 49 3.73 -3.40 22.95
C VAL A 49 4.45 -3.33 21.60
N LEU A 50 5.44 -4.19 21.33
CA LEU A 50 6.11 -4.28 20.02
C LEU A 50 5.11 -4.57 18.88
N ALA A 51 4.04 -5.32 19.16
CA ALA A 51 2.99 -5.60 18.18
C ALA A 51 2.22 -4.33 17.74
N GLN A 52 2.30 -3.23 18.51
CA GLN A 52 1.63 -1.97 18.19
C GLN A 52 2.17 -1.35 16.91
N ALA A 53 3.44 -1.53 16.56
CA ALA A 53 4.00 -0.99 15.32
C ALA A 53 3.23 -1.50 14.10
N ARG A 54 3.08 -2.84 13.97
CA ARG A 54 2.29 -3.45 12.91
C ARG A 54 0.83 -3.03 12.99
N LYS A 55 0.24 -2.97 14.19
CA LYS A 55 -1.17 -2.59 14.36
C LYS A 55 -1.44 -1.15 13.89
N ARG A 56 -0.58 -0.21 14.25
CA ARG A 56 -0.63 1.21 13.83
C ARG A 56 -0.46 1.30 12.31
N PHE A 57 0.52 0.60 11.74
CA PHE A 57 0.75 0.57 10.29
C PHE A 57 -0.47 0.02 9.53
N MET A 58 -1.00 -1.14 9.93
CA MET A 58 -2.15 -1.76 9.28
C MET A 58 -3.42 -0.92 9.39
N ARG A 59 -3.60 -0.22 10.51
CA ARG A 59 -4.73 0.72 10.69
C ARG A 59 -4.64 1.89 9.71
N ALA A 60 -3.44 2.41 9.46
CA ALA A 60 -3.23 3.54 8.56
C ALA A 60 -3.24 3.12 7.07
N HIS A 61 -2.62 2.00 6.72
CA HIS A 61 -2.29 1.67 5.33
C HIS A 61 -2.77 0.29 4.86
N GLY A 62 -3.34 -0.54 5.75
CA GLY A 62 -3.72 -1.91 5.41
C GLY A 62 -4.73 -2.01 4.26
N GLN A 63 -5.72 -1.10 4.20
CA GLN A 63 -6.67 -1.07 3.08
C GLN A 63 -5.99 -0.72 1.75
N VAL A 64 -5.09 0.27 1.75
CA VAL A 64 -4.35 0.67 0.55
C VAL A 64 -3.47 -0.48 0.06
N PHE A 65 -2.76 -1.15 0.96
CA PHE A 65 -1.93 -2.31 0.63
C PHE A 65 -2.76 -3.47 0.06
N TRP A 66 -3.94 -3.73 0.61
CA TRP A 66 -4.83 -4.77 0.11
C TRP A 66 -5.29 -4.48 -1.32
N VAL A 67 -5.70 -3.24 -1.60
CA VAL A 67 -6.09 -2.78 -2.95
C VAL A 67 -4.96 -2.93 -3.94
N LEU A 68 -3.79 -2.42 -3.58
CA LEU A 68 -2.60 -2.47 -4.41
C LEU A 68 -2.16 -3.91 -4.65
N GLY A 69 -2.29 -4.78 -3.65
CA GLY A 69 -2.03 -6.22 -3.79
C GLY A 69 -2.97 -6.89 -4.78
N PHE A 70 -4.26 -6.56 -4.73
CA PHE A 70 -5.23 -7.03 -5.73
C PHE A 70 -4.86 -6.55 -7.14
N MET A 71 -4.49 -5.28 -7.30
CA MET A 71 -4.03 -4.74 -8.57
C MET A 71 -2.79 -5.47 -9.08
N GLN A 72 -1.77 -5.67 -8.24
CA GLN A 72 -0.55 -6.39 -8.59
C GLN A 72 -0.89 -7.80 -9.09
N ASN A 73 -1.67 -8.55 -8.32
CA ASN A 73 -2.07 -9.90 -8.69
C ASN A 73 -2.83 -9.94 -10.03
N PHE A 74 -3.70 -8.96 -10.29
CA PHE A 74 -4.45 -8.88 -11.53
C PHE A 74 -3.56 -8.55 -12.73
N TRP A 75 -2.78 -7.47 -12.64
CA TRP A 75 -1.97 -6.94 -13.74
C TRP A 75 -0.77 -7.81 -14.05
N TYR A 76 -0.15 -8.42 -13.03
CA TYR A 76 1.12 -9.12 -13.19
C TYR A 76 0.93 -10.60 -13.52
N ALA A 77 -0.32 -11.08 -13.57
CA ALA A 77 -0.70 -12.46 -13.87
C ALA A 77 -0.18 -13.00 -15.21
N ASN A 78 -0.01 -12.14 -16.23
CA ASN A 78 0.59 -12.53 -17.52
C ASN A 78 1.08 -11.31 -18.31
N ASP A 79 1.90 -11.58 -19.32
CA ASP A 79 2.55 -10.60 -20.18
C ASP A 79 1.53 -9.66 -20.84
N LYS A 80 0.44 -10.20 -21.40
CA LYS A 80 -0.60 -9.38 -22.06
C LYS A 80 -1.23 -8.35 -21.12
N ARG A 81 -1.43 -8.70 -19.84
CA ARG A 81 -1.94 -7.76 -18.83
C ARG A 81 -0.88 -6.77 -18.39
N ARG A 82 0.38 -7.18 -18.24
CA ARG A 82 1.49 -6.27 -17.92
C ARG A 82 1.69 -5.24 -19.03
N GLU A 83 1.69 -5.65 -20.29
CA GLU A 83 1.74 -4.74 -21.45
C GLU A 83 0.59 -3.74 -21.45
N ARG A 84 -0.62 -4.19 -21.07
CA ARG A 84 -1.77 -3.30 -20.95
C ARG A 84 -1.61 -2.31 -19.79
N PHE A 85 -1.07 -2.75 -18.65
CA PHE A 85 -0.79 -1.87 -17.52
C PHE A 85 0.20 -0.77 -17.92
N VAL A 86 1.29 -1.12 -18.64
CA VAL A 86 2.25 -0.15 -19.18
C VAL A 86 1.57 0.87 -20.11
N ARG A 87 0.67 0.43 -21.00
CA ARG A 87 -0.08 1.34 -21.88
C ARG A 87 -0.95 2.33 -21.10
N ILE A 88 -1.60 1.86 -20.03
CA ILE A 88 -2.44 2.71 -19.16
C ILE A 88 -1.61 3.79 -18.46
N CYS A 89 -0.34 3.52 -18.12
CA CYS A 89 0.55 4.54 -17.54
C CYS A 89 0.84 5.73 -18.50
N GLY A 90 0.58 5.58 -19.80
CA GLY A 90 0.69 6.68 -20.77
C GLY A 90 -0.50 7.65 -20.79
N ASP A 91 -1.59 7.30 -20.10
CA ASP A 91 -2.80 8.13 -20.03
C ASP A 91 -2.60 9.31 -19.04
N LYS A 92 -2.97 10.52 -19.47
CA LYS A 92 -2.76 11.75 -18.68
C LYS A 92 -3.59 11.79 -17.39
N ASP A 93 -4.80 11.24 -17.42
CA ASP A 93 -5.67 11.21 -16.24
C ASP A 93 -5.12 10.22 -15.22
N VAL A 94 -4.63 9.07 -15.69
CA VAL A 94 -3.93 8.10 -14.83
C VAL A 94 -2.68 8.73 -14.22
N GLN A 95 -1.86 9.42 -15.01
CA GLN A 95 -0.67 10.10 -14.50
C GLN A 95 -1.02 11.14 -13.44
N SER A 96 -2.06 11.95 -13.66
CA SER A 96 -2.53 12.96 -12.70
C SER A 96 -3.00 12.32 -11.38
N LEU A 97 -3.81 11.25 -11.46
CA LEU A 97 -4.27 10.51 -10.28
C LEU A 97 -3.11 9.87 -9.51
N THR A 98 -2.16 9.25 -10.22
CA THR A 98 -0.97 8.66 -9.63
C THR A 98 -0.08 9.71 -8.97
N TRP A 99 0.11 10.87 -9.60
CA TRP A 99 0.84 12.00 -9.02
C TRP A 99 0.21 12.48 -7.71
N GLN A 100 -1.11 12.66 -7.69
CA GLN A 100 -1.84 13.07 -6.48
C GLN A 100 -1.71 12.03 -5.36
N ALA A 101 -1.78 10.74 -5.70
CA ALA A 101 -1.59 9.66 -4.73
C ALA A 101 -0.17 9.64 -4.14
N TYR A 102 0.86 9.83 -4.97
CA TYR A 102 2.23 9.91 -4.51
C TYR A 102 2.52 11.17 -3.70
N MET A 103 2.01 12.34 -4.10
CA MET A 103 2.31 13.60 -3.42
C MET A 103 1.64 13.71 -2.07
N ASN A 104 0.37 13.32 -1.98
CA ASN A 104 -0.39 13.49 -0.75
C ASN A 104 -0.25 12.31 0.21
N LYS A 105 0.36 11.19 -0.23
CA LYS A 105 0.53 9.92 0.52
C LYS A 105 -0.75 9.42 1.22
N ALA A 106 -1.87 9.95 0.78
CA ALA A 106 -3.22 9.60 1.11
C ALA A 106 -3.87 9.46 -0.26
N LEU A 107 -4.41 8.28 -0.54
CA LEU A 107 -5.55 8.21 -1.46
C LEU A 107 -6.54 9.23 -0.92
N VAL A 108 -6.65 10.35 -1.63
CA VAL A 108 -7.29 11.58 -1.18
C VAL A 108 -8.52 11.24 -0.35
N TYR A 109 -8.57 11.79 0.85
CA TYR A 109 -9.47 11.47 1.97
C TYR A 109 -10.97 11.71 1.68
N ALA A 110 -11.40 11.63 0.42
CA ALA A 110 -12.77 11.51 -0.02
C ALA A 110 -13.04 10.03 -0.35
N LYS A 111 -13.73 9.30 0.52
CA LYS A 111 -14.41 8.01 0.22
C LYS A 111 -13.56 6.97 -0.56
N PRO A 112 -12.54 6.34 0.07
CA PRO A 112 -11.64 5.38 -0.58
C PRO A 112 -12.34 4.21 -1.27
N THR A 113 -13.47 3.73 -0.76
CA THR A 113 -14.26 2.66 -1.40
C THR A 113 -14.94 3.13 -2.69
N ALA A 114 -15.40 4.38 -2.76
CA ALA A 114 -16.03 4.92 -3.96
C ALA A 114 -14.99 5.20 -5.05
N HIS A 115 -13.85 5.81 -4.71
CA HIS A 115 -12.78 6.07 -5.68
C HIS A 115 -12.09 4.78 -6.13
N LEU A 116 -11.91 3.80 -5.24
CA LEU A 116 -11.43 2.47 -5.64
C LEU A 116 -12.42 1.77 -6.57
N LYS A 117 -13.72 1.79 -6.24
CA LYS A 117 -14.74 1.15 -7.07
C LYS A 117 -14.86 1.84 -8.42
N ILE A 118 -14.78 3.17 -8.47
CA ILE A 118 -14.74 3.95 -9.71
C ILE A 118 -13.46 3.68 -10.49
N PHE A 119 -12.30 3.64 -9.83
CA PHE A 119 -11.01 3.32 -10.44
C PHE A 119 -11.01 1.90 -11.02
N LEU A 120 -11.46 0.89 -10.27
CA LEU A 120 -11.61 -0.49 -10.76
C LEU A 120 -12.64 -0.59 -11.89
N LYS A 121 -13.75 0.16 -11.82
CA LYS A 121 -14.77 0.21 -12.88
C LYS A 121 -14.23 0.89 -14.15
N ASN A 122 -13.44 1.96 -13.99
CA ASN A 122 -12.77 2.65 -15.09
C ASN A 122 -11.64 1.80 -15.67
N MET A 123 -10.89 1.06 -14.86
CA MET A 123 -9.91 0.07 -15.32
C MET A 123 -10.58 -1.12 -16.02
N ALA A 124 -11.74 -1.59 -15.57
CA ALA A 124 -12.54 -2.61 -16.25
C ALA A 124 -13.07 -2.13 -17.62
N HIS A 125 -13.45 -0.85 -17.73
CA HIS A 125 -13.82 -0.22 -19.00
C HIS A 125 -12.60 -0.03 -19.92
N LEU A 126 -11.46 0.46 -19.41
CA LEU A 126 -10.22 0.65 -20.17
C LEU A 126 -9.57 -0.68 -20.62
N THR A 127 -9.93 -1.80 -19.98
CA THR A 127 -9.46 -3.14 -20.35
C THR A 127 -10.41 -3.88 -21.30
N GLY A 128 -11.54 -3.29 -21.69
CA GLY A 128 -12.54 -3.93 -22.56
C GLY A 128 -13.23 -5.13 -21.93
N LEU A 129 -13.21 -5.27 -20.59
CA LEU A 129 -13.95 -6.29 -19.86
C LEU A 129 -15.41 -5.90 -19.60
N ALA A 130 -15.76 -4.62 -19.74
CA ALA A 130 -17.13 -4.14 -19.84
C ALA A 130 -17.48 -3.87 -21.31
N ARG A 131 -18.38 -4.68 -21.88
CA ARG A 131 -19.18 -4.24 -23.04
C ARG A 131 -20.15 -3.15 -22.54
N ALA A 132 -20.46 -2.23 -23.45
CA ALA A 132 -21.36 -1.09 -23.26
C ALA A 132 -22.64 -1.45 -22.49
#